data_AF-A0A841JSS9-F1
#
_entry.id   AF-A0A841JSS9-F1
#
_cell.length_a   1.000
_cell.length_b   1.000
_cell.length_c   1.000
_cell.angle_alpha   90.00
_cell.angle_beta   90.00
_cell.angle_gamma   90.00
#
_symmetry.space_group_name_H-M   'P 1'
#
loop_
_entity.id
_entity.type
_entity.pdbx_description
1 polymer ?
#
loop_
_entity_poly.entity_id
_entity_poly.type
_entity_poly.pdbx_seq_one_letter_code
_entity_poly.pdbx_strand_id
1 'polypeptide(L)'
;MALTLWGSTEVSALIGGPFTTAEVHARLRREIDTMNAHKVQYWPVFFLQDNELAGCAGLRPYRTGEDVFELGVHLRPSYWGQGIALEAALAVVAYAFEHMAAKSLFAGHHP
;
A
#
# COMPACT_ATOMS: atom_id res chain seq x y z
N MET A 1 -4.26 -12.30 6.23
CA MET A 1 -4.22 -11.11 5.36
C MET A 1 -3.05 -10.18 5.67
N ALA A 2 -3.04 -9.42 6.78
CA ALA A 2 -1.89 -8.54 7.08
C ALA A 2 -0.60 -9.33 7.38
N LEU A 3 -0.69 -10.39 8.20
CA LEU A 3 0.43 -11.28 8.52
C LEU A 3 1.00 -12.01 7.29
N THR A 4 0.16 -12.38 6.34
CA THR A 4 0.57 -13.06 5.11
C THR A 4 1.34 -12.16 4.14
N LEU A 5 1.24 -10.83 4.31
CA LEU A 5 1.98 -9.84 3.52
C LEU A 5 3.17 -9.30 4.31
N TRP A 6 2.93 -8.58 5.40
CA TRP A 6 4.00 -7.90 6.16
C TRP A 6 4.75 -8.79 7.13
N GLY A 7 4.23 -9.98 7.45
CA GLY A 7 4.98 -11.00 8.20
C GLY A 7 5.95 -11.81 7.33
N SER A 8 5.89 -11.69 6.01
CA SER A 8 6.86 -12.31 5.11
C SER A 8 8.20 -11.59 5.20
N THR A 9 9.28 -12.32 5.43
CA THR A 9 10.65 -11.77 5.46
C THR A 9 11.07 -11.21 4.10
N GLU A 10 10.70 -11.86 2.99
CA GLU A 10 10.98 -11.41 1.63
C GLU A 10 10.32 -10.04 1.34
N VAL A 11 9.05 -9.89 1.72
CA VAL A 11 8.34 -8.62 1.53
C VAL A 11 8.86 -7.56 2.48
N SER A 12 9.00 -7.90 3.77
CA SER A 12 9.34 -6.94 4.82
C SER A 12 10.77 -6.42 4.74
N ALA A 13 11.71 -7.20 4.18
CA ALA A 13 13.10 -6.78 3.95
C ALA A 13 13.22 -5.49 3.13
N LEU A 14 12.28 -5.23 2.21
CA LEU A 14 12.31 -4.06 1.33
C LEU A 14 11.55 -2.84 1.89
N ILE A 15 10.89 -2.98 3.04
CA ILE A 15 9.95 -1.98 3.57
C ILE A 15 10.14 -1.70 5.07
N GLY A 16 11.32 -2.03 5.61
CA GLY A 16 11.75 -1.71 6.97
C GLY A 16 11.55 -2.81 8.02
N GLY A 17 11.29 -4.05 7.60
CA GLY A 17 11.25 -5.21 8.48
C GLY A 17 12.63 -5.86 8.70
N PRO A 18 12.66 -7.09 9.25
CA PRO A 18 11.52 -7.95 9.56
C PRO A 18 10.62 -7.38 10.65
N PHE A 19 9.31 -7.69 10.59
CA PHE A 19 8.33 -7.24 11.57
C PHE A 19 7.85 -8.39 12.44
N THR A 20 7.66 -8.13 13.72
CA THR A 20 6.93 -9.00 14.66
C THR A 20 5.43 -9.00 14.35
N THR A 21 4.72 -10.03 14.81
CA THR A 21 3.24 -10.10 14.73
C THR A 21 2.58 -8.84 15.29
N ALA A 22 3.07 -8.32 16.43
CA ALA A 22 2.54 -7.11 17.04
C ALA A 22 2.73 -5.87 16.16
N GLU A 23 3.90 -5.71 15.52
CA GLU A 23 4.17 -4.61 14.60
C GLU A 23 3.32 -4.69 13.32
N VAL A 24 3.07 -5.91 12.82
CA VAL A 24 2.15 -6.13 11.69
C VAL A 24 0.72 -5.70 12.05
N HIS A 25 0.24 -6.06 13.24
CA HIS A 25 -1.07 -5.62 13.71
C HIS A 25 -1.13 -4.10 13.92
N ALA A 26 -0.08 -3.50 14.47
CA ALA A 26 0.02 -2.05 14.63
C ALA A 26 0.04 -1.34 13.26
N ARG A 27 0.70 -1.92 12.25
CA ARG A 27 0.67 -1.43 10.88
C ARG A 27 -0.74 -1.48 10.28
N LEU A 28 -1.42 -2.62 10.38
CA LEU A 28 -2.82 -2.74 9.92
C LEU A 28 -3.73 -1.70 10.60
N ARG A 29 -3.55 -1.48 11.90
CA ARG A 29 -4.34 -0.49 12.64
C ARG A 29 -4.09 0.92 12.11
N ARG A 30 -2.84 1.28 11.81
CA ARG A 30 -2.51 2.56 11.18
C ARG A 30 -3.19 2.75 9.81
N GLU A 31 -3.28 1.71 8.99
CA GLU A 31 -4.00 1.80 7.71
C GLU A 31 -5.50 2.07 7.93
N ILE A 32 -6.12 1.37 8.88
CA ILE A 32 -7.55 1.59 9.24
C ILE A 32 -7.77 3.02 9.77
N ASP A 33 -6.89 3.49 10.66
CA ASP A 33 -6.98 4.84 11.23
C ASP A 33 -6.79 5.91 10.14
N THR A 34 -5.87 5.68 9.20
CA THR A 34 -5.63 6.57 8.05
C THR A 34 -6.86 6.62 7.14
N MET A 35 -7.50 5.48 6.86
CA MET A 35 -8.74 5.44 6.09
C MET A 35 -9.84 6.25 6.76
N ASN A 36 -9.97 6.14 8.08
CA ASN A 36 -10.99 6.87 8.83
C ASN A 36 -10.76 8.38 8.79
N ALA A 37 -9.51 8.82 9.02
CA ALA A 37 -9.15 10.22 9.15
C ALA A 37 -8.95 10.94 7.79
N HIS A 38 -8.38 10.26 6.80
CA HIS A 38 -7.93 10.86 5.55
C HIS A 38 -8.60 10.26 4.30
N LYS A 39 -9.47 9.25 4.45
CA LYS A 39 -10.14 8.54 3.35
C LYS A 39 -9.19 7.85 2.38
N VAL A 40 -7.96 7.59 2.84
CA VAL A 40 -6.94 6.83 2.12
C VAL A 40 -6.26 5.83 3.02
N GLN A 41 -5.72 4.78 2.42
CA GLN A 41 -4.88 3.78 3.07
C GLN A 41 -4.13 3.01 1.99
N TYR A 42 -3.29 2.06 2.39
CA TYR A 42 -2.91 0.94 1.51
C TYR A 42 -4.03 -0.11 1.47
N TRP A 43 -4.88 0.01 0.44
CA TRP A 43 -6.00 -0.91 0.21
C TRP A 43 -5.51 -2.31 -0.16
N PRO A 44 -6.20 -3.37 0.26
CA PRO A 44 -5.87 -4.73 -0.15
C PRO A 44 -6.11 -4.91 -1.66
N VAL A 45 -5.16 -5.55 -2.33
CA VAL A 45 -5.25 -5.91 -3.76
C VAL A 45 -5.50 -7.41 -3.84
N PHE A 46 -6.58 -7.80 -4.50
CA PHE A 46 -6.95 -9.19 -4.73
C PHE A 46 -6.77 -9.54 -6.19
N PHE A 47 -6.23 -10.73 -6.46
CA PHE A 47 -6.09 -11.24 -7.81
C PHE A 47 -7.42 -11.86 -8.26
N LEU A 48 -7.96 -11.43 -9.40
CA LEU A 48 -9.32 -11.78 -9.78
C LEU A 48 -9.52 -13.26 -10.11
N GLN A 49 -8.48 -13.96 -10.56
CA GLN A 49 -8.57 -15.35 -11.00
C GLN A 49 -8.87 -16.32 -9.85
N ASP A 50 -8.27 -16.08 -8.69
CA ASP A 50 -8.34 -16.97 -7.51
C ASP A 50 -8.91 -16.26 -6.27
N ASN A 51 -9.17 -14.95 -6.36
CA ASN A 51 -9.60 -14.09 -5.27
C ASN A 51 -8.64 -14.10 -4.08
N GLU A 52 -7.36 -14.40 -4.32
CA GLU A 52 -6.32 -14.41 -3.31
C GLU A 52 -5.77 -13.00 -3.06
N LEU A 53 -5.33 -12.74 -1.84
CA LEU A 53 -4.67 -11.49 -1.50
C LEU A 53 -3.31 -11.45 -2.22
N ALA A 54 -3.20 -10.58 -3.22
CA ALA A 54 -1.95 -10.32 -3.94
C ALA A 54 -1.04 -9.38 -3.14
N GLY A 55 -1.63 -8.44 -2.39
CA GLY A 55 -0.88 -7.50 -1.58
C GLY A 55 -1.70 -6.28 -1.18
N CYS A 56 -1.08 -5.11 -1.18
CA CYS A 56 -1.76 -3.83 -0.98
C CYS A 56 -1.16 -2.73 -1.86
N ALA A 57 -1.98 -1.76 -2.25
CA ALA A 57 -1.58 -0.55 -2.94
C ALA A 57 -2.42 0.61 -2.45
N GLY A 58 -1.85 1.81 -2.39
CA GLY A 58 -2.64 2.98 -2.03
C GLY A 58 -1.81 4.20 -1.65
N LEU A 59 -2.41 5.03 -0.81
CA LEU A 59 -1.90 6.35 -0.48
C LEU A 59 -1.77 6.52 1.04
N ARG A 60 -0.74 7.26 1.46
CA ARG A 60 -0.63 7.83 2.80
C ARG A 60 -0.41 9.34 2.73
N PRO A 61 -0.91 10.13 3.69
CA PRO A 61 -0.56 11.56 3.77
C PRO A 61 0.96 11.74 3.86
N TYR A 62 1.52 12.63 3.03
CA TYR A 62 2.96 12.92 3.03
C TYR A 62 3.26 14.29 3.64
N ARG A 63 2.64 15.36 3.09
CA ARG A 63 2.67 16.71 3.66
C ARG A 63 1.25 17.12 3.99
N THR A 64 0.85 16.86 5.23
CA THR A 64 -0.50 17.18 5.72
C THR A 64 -0.80 18.67 5.55
N GLY A 65 -1.91 18.99 4.87
CA GLY A 65 -2.31 20.36 4.56
C GLY A 65 -1.96 20.83 3.14
N GLU A 66 -1.15 20.07 2.40
CA GLU A 66 -0.77 20.40 1.01
C GLU A 66 -1.46 19.52 -0.04
N ASP A 67 -2.34 18.59 0.35
CA ASP A 67 -2.98 17.60 -0.53
C ASP A 67 -1.94 16.76 -1.32
N VAL A 68 -0.80 16.49 -0.67
CA VAL A 68 0.29 15.65 -1.18
C VAL A 68 0.26 14.30 -0.49
N PHE A 69 0.19 13.25 -1.30
CA PHE A 69 0.13 11.87 -0.84
C PHE A 69 1.34 11.08 -1.33
N GLU A 70 1.73 10.09 -0.55
CA GLU A 70 2.75 9.12 -0.96
C GLU A 70 2.07 7.84 -1.43
N LEU A 71 2.44 7.42 -2.64
CA LEU A 71 2.03 6.18 -3.27
C LEU A 71 2.93 5.03 -2.79
N GLY A 72 2.30 3.92 -2.42
CA GLY A 72 3.01 2.70 -2.07
C GLY A 72 2.32 1.45 -2.60
N VAL A 73 3.13 0.44 -2.94
CA VAL A 73 2.67 -0.88 -3.37
C VAL A 73 3.52 -1.95 -2.69
N HIS A 74 2.88 -2.94 -2.07
CA HIS A 74 3.54 -4.13 -1.55
C HIS A 74 2.82 -5.36 -2.06
N LEU A 75 3.52 -6.25 -2.76
CA LEU A 75 2.96 -7.49 -3.28
C LEU A 75 3.64 -8.69 -2.63
N ARG A 76 2.92 -9.79 -2.52
CA ARG A 76 3.51 -11.09 -2.19
C ARG A 76 4.39 -11.59 -3.35
N PRO A 77 5.46 -12.36 -3.06
CA PRO A 77 6.40 -12.83 -4.08
C PRO A 77 5.76 -13.53 -5.28
N SER A 78 4.69 -14.29 -5.06
CA SER A 78 3.96 -15.02 -6.10
C SER A 78 3.32 -14.13 -7.18
N TYR A 79 3.23 -12.82 -6.96
CA TYR A 79 2.62 -11.84 -7.87
C TYR A 79 3.66 -10.85 -8.45
N TRP A 80 4.95 -11.05 -8.16
CA TRP A 80 6.02 -10.22 -8.71
C TRP A 80 6.27 -10.54 -10.19
N GLY A 81 6.76 -9.55 -10.94
CA GLY A 81 7.08 -9.71 -12.36
C GLY A 81 5.88 -9.84 -13.31
N GLN A 82 4.65 -9.72 -12.81
CA GLN A 82 3.41 -9.92 -13.59
C GLN A 82 2.70 -8.61 -13.98
N GLY A 83 3.30 -7.45 -13.70
CA GLY A 83 2.69 -6.14 -13.99
C GLY A 83 1.62 -5.68 -12.99
N ILE A 84 1.23 -6.52 -12.02
CA ILE A 84 0.20 -6.22 -11.02
C ILE A 84 0.51 -4.95 -10.21
N ALA A 85 1.79 -4.70 -9.90
CA ALA A 85 2.18 -3.50 -9.17
C ALA A 85 1.90 -2.22 -9.96
N LEU A 86 2.15 -2.26 -11.28
CA LEU A 86 1.89 -1.14 -12.18
C LEU A 86 0.38 -0.91 -12.32
N GLU A 87 -0.39 -1.97 -12.53
CA GLU A 87 -1.85 -1.88 -12.63
C GLU A 87 -2.46 -1.26 -11.36
N ALA A 88 -2.09 -1.80 -10.19
CA ALA A 88 -2.56 -1.30 -8.91
C ALA A 88 -2.12 0.16 -8.67
N ALA A 89 -0.87 0.51 -9.00
CA ALA A 89 -0.38 1.88 -8.88
C ALA A 89 -1.16 2.86 -9.79
N LEU A 90 -1.40 2.49 -11.05
CA LEU A 90 -2.15 3.33 -11.99
C LEU A 90 -3.59 3.56 -11.53
N ALA A 91 -4.25 2.54 -11.00
CA ALA A 91 -5.60 2.67 -10.43
C ALA A 91 -5.62 3.64 -9.24
N VAL A 92 -4.62 3.55 -8.35
CA VAL A 92 -4.48 4.46 -7.20
C VAL A 92 -4.19 5.89 -7.65
N VAL A 93 -3.31 6.06 -8.65
CA VAL A 93 -2.99 7.37 -9.23
C VAL A 93 -4.24 8.01 -9.83
N ALA A 94 -5.01 7.27 -10.62
CA ALA A 94 -6.27 7.75 -11.19
C ALA A 94 -7.24 8.18 -10.08
N TYR A 95 -7.44 7.34 -9.06
CA TYR A 95 -8.28 7.69 -7.91
C TYR A 95 -7.83 8.97 -7.21
N ALA A 96 -6.53 9.15 -6.97
CA ALA A 96 -5.98 10.33 -6.30
C ALA A 96 -6.33 11.64 -7.02
N PHE A 97 -6.17 11.66 -8.34
CA PHE A 97 -6.38 12.87 -9.12
C PHE A 97 -7.86 13.09 -9.48
N GLU A 98 -8.60 12.03 -9.78
CA GLU A 98 -9.99 12.13 -10.23
C GLU A 98 -10.97 12.31 -9.07
N HIS A 99 -10.72 11.69 -7.91
CA HIS A 99 -11.68 11.63 -6.81
C HIS A 99 -11.25 12.41 -5.57
N MET A 100 -9.96 12.64 -5.38
CA MET A 100 -9.44 13.34 -4.21
C MET A 100 -8.88 14.74 -4.50
N ALA A 101 -8.76 15.12 -5.78
CA ALA A 101 -8.12 16.36 -6.21
C ALA A 101 -6.70 16.55 -5.59
N ALA A 102 -5.93 15.46 -5.47
CA ALA A 102 -4.56 15.51 -4.98
C ALA A 102 -3.71 16.49 -5.83
N LYS A 103 -2.89 17.32 -5.18
CA LYS A 103 -2.03 18.27 -5.91
C LYS A 103 -0.82 17.59 -6.53
N SER A 104 -0.28 16.59 -5.83
CA SER A 104 0.86 15.80 -6.33
C SER A 104 0.97 14.48 -5.56
N LEU A 105 1.65 13.52 -6.18
CA LEU A 105 2.01 12.26 -5.56
C LEU A 105 3.53 12.16 -5.42
N PHE A 106 3.97 11.60 -4.30
CA PHE A 106 5.35 11.23 -4.03
C PHE A 106 5.48 9.71 -4.01
N ALA A 107 6.62 9.18 -4.42
CA ALA A 107 6.99 7.79 -4.20
C ALA A 107 8.46 7.73 -3.87
N GLY A 108 8.82 7.09 -2.76
CA GLY A 108 10.19 6.89 -2.34
C GLY A 108 10.51 5.41 -2.17
N HIS A 109 11.74 5.03 -2.47
CA HIS A 109 12.28 3.72 -2.14
C HIS A 109 13.66 3.90 -1.47
N HIS A 110 14.10 2.91 -0.69
CA HIS A 110 15.46 2.91 -0.17
C HIS A 110 16.46 2.68 -1.33
N PRO A 111 17.65 3.33 -1.32
CA PRO A 111 18.70 3.07 -2.30
C PRO A 111 19.22 1.64 -2.29
#